data_AF-T1CRG5-F1
#
_entry.id   AF-T1CRG5-F1
#
_cell.length_a   1.000
_cell.length_b   1.000
_cell.length_c   1.000
_cell.angle_alpha   90.00
_cell.angle_beta   90.00
_cell.angle_gamma   90.00
#
_symmetry.space_group_name_H-M   'P 1'
#
loop_
_entity.id
_entity.type
_entity.pdbx_description
1 polymer ?
#
loop_
_entity_poly.entity_id
_entity_poly.type
_entity_poly.pdbx_seq_one_letter_code
_entity_poly.pdbx_strand_id
1 'polypeptide(L)'
;LRAGYASLREHLRYLGWLAETRKFLAGGAISLADFAAAAQLSALDFAGEVDWSLSTPAREWYARMKSRPSFRALLADRIPGVTPPAHYADLDF
;
A
#
# COMPACT_ATOMS: atom_id res chain seq x y z
N LEU A 1 17.20 -4.79 -10.31
CA LEU A 1 15.80 -4.36 -10.57
C LEU A 1 14.85 -5.53 -10.81
N ARG A 2 15.09 -6.43 -11.79
CA ARG A 2 14.19 -7.56 -12.10
C ARG A 2 13.77 -8.43 -10.89
N ALA A 3 14.73 -8.80 -10.03
CA ALA A 3 14.44 -9.58 -8.83
C ALA A 3 13.53 -8.81 -7.84
N GLY A 4 13.71 -7.50 -7.70
CA GLY A 4 12.87 -6.65 -6.84
C GLY A 4 11.41 -6.63 -7.29
N TYR A 5 11.16 -6.45 -8.60
CA TYR A 5 9.81 -6.51 -9.16
C TYR A 5 9.14 -7.87 -8.98
N ALA A 6 9.89 -8.96 -9.17
CA ALA A 6 9.38 -10.30 -8.92
C ALA A 6 9.00 -10.48 -7.44
N SER A 7 9.86 -10.05 -6.52
CA SER A 7 9.59 -10.10 -5.08
C SER A 7 8.39 -9.23 -4.69
N LEU A 8 8.24 -8.02 -5.25
CA LEU A 8 7.10 -7.15 -4.95
C LEU A 8 5.77 -7.83 -5.29
N ARG A 9 5.69 -8.46 -6.46
CA ARG A 9 4.49 -9.21 -6.87
C ARG A 9 4.15 -10.35 -5.90
N GLU A 10 5.15 -11.06 -5.38
CA GLU A 10 4.92 -12.11 -4.37
C GLU A 10 4.43 -11.53 -3.03
N HIS A 11 5.04 -10.43 -2.57
CA HIS A 11 4.63 -9.78 -1.32
C HIS A 11 3.20 -9.21 -1.43
N LEU A 12 2.83 -8.63 -2.57
CA LEU A 12 1.49 -8.09 -2.79
C LEU A 12 0.44 -9.20 -2.80
N ARG A 13 0.76 -10.37 -3.40
CA ARG A 13 -0.10 -11.56 -3.31
C ARG A 13 -0.26 -12.05 -1.87
N TYR A 14 0.81 -12.07 -1.10
CA TYR A 14 0.77 -12.48 0.30
C TYR A 14 -0.08 -11.53 1.16
N LEU A 15 0.09 -10.21 0.98
CA LEU A 15 -0.75 -9.20 1.64
C LEU A 15 -2.22 -9.36 1.25
N GLY A 16 -2.50 -9.63 -0.02
CA GLY A 16 -3.84 -9.93 -0.52
C GLY A 16 -4.47 -11.13 0.19
N TRP A 17 -3.74 -12.24 0.29
CA TRP A 17 -4.20 -13.44 0.99
C TRP A 17 -4.51 -13.19 2.48
N LEU A 18 -3.67 -12.39 3.15
CA LEU A 18 -3.94 -11.96 4.53
C LEU A 18 -5.20 -11.10 4.63
N ALA A 19 -5.37 -10.13 3.72
CA ALA A 19 -6.47 -9.19 3.70
C ALA A 19 -7.82 -9.81 3.31
N GLU A 20 -7.81 -10.92 2.56
CA GLU A 20 -9.03 -11.65 2.17
C GLU A 20 -9.69 -12.34 3.37
N THR A 21 -8.89 -12.86 4.29
CA THR A 21 -9.38 -13.66 5.43
C THR A 21 -9.42 -12.90 6.76
N ARG A 22 -8.83 -11.69 6.81
CA ARG A 22 -8.65 -10.92 8.04
C ARG A 22 -9.02 -9.47 7.84
N LYS A 23 -9.54 -8.84 8.89
CA LYS A 23 -9.85 -7.40 8.88
C LYS A 23 -8.60 -6.54 8.74
N PHE A 24 -7.52 -6.92 9.42
CA PHE A 24 -6.19 -6.31 9.42
C PHE A 24 -5.13 -7.42 9.31
N LEU A 25 -3.90 -7.10 8.93
CA LEU A 25 -2.88 -8.10 8.57
C LEU A 25 -2.60 -9.11 9.70
N ALA A 26 -2.63 -8.65 10.95
CA ALA A 26 -2.41 -9.47 12.14
C ALA A 26 -3.68 -10.05 12.77
N GLY A 27 -4.88 -9.77 12.23
CA GLY A 27 -6.15 -10.31 12.75
C GLY A 27 -7.31 -9.32 12.75
N GLY A 28 -8.07 -9.27 13.85
CA GLY A 28 -9.30 -8.48 13.96
C GLY A 28 -9.10 -7.00 14.28
N ALA A 29 -7.91 -6.61 14.74
CA ALA A 29 -7.58 -5.24 15.14
C ALA A 29 -6.34 -4.73 14.41
N ILE A 30 -6.29 -3.41 14.21
CA ILE A 30 -5.14 -2.74 13.59
C ILE A 30 -3.90 -2.91 14.46
N SER A 31 -2.75 -3.12 13.82
CA SER A 31 -1.49 -3.42 14.50
C SER A 31 -0.30 -2.74 13.83
N LEU A 32 0.88 -2.89 14.43
CA LEU A 32 2.13 -2.45 13.80
C LEU A 32 2.40 -3.16 12.46
N ALA A 33 1.88 -4.37 12.25
CA ALA A 33 2.02 -5.05 10.96
C ALA A 33 1.36 -4.23 9.84
N ASP A 34 0.19 -3.65 10.10
CA ASP A 34 -0.52 -2.85 9.12
C ASP A 34 0.23 -1.56 8.79
N PHE A 35 0.72 -0.86 9.82
CA PHE A 35 1.48 0.37 9.63
C PHE A 35 2.81 0.14 8.91
N ALA A 36 3.53 -0.93 9.25
CA ALA A 36 4.79 -1.28 8.60
C ALA A 36 4.58 -1.58 7.10
N ALA A 37 3.59 -2.42 6.78
CA ALA A 37 3.27 -2.76 5.39
C ALA A 37 2.77 -1.53 4.62
N ALA A 38 1.90 -0.72 5.22
CA ALA A 38 1.35 0.47 4.57
C ALA A 38 2.43 1.53 4.33
N ALA A 39 3.37 1.74 5.25
CA ALA A 39 4.49 2.66 5.06
C ALA A 39 5.40 2.22 3.89
N GLN A 40 5.73 0.93 3.81
CA GLN A 40 6.52 0.38 2.70
C GLN A 40 5.80 0.51 1.36
N LEU A 41 4.50 0.17 1.32
CA LEU A 41 3.70 0.33 0.11
C LEU A 41 3.51 1.80 -0.28
N SER A 42 3.42 2.73 0.67
CA SER A 42 3.32 4.17 0.38
C SER A 42 4.54 4.68 -0.37
N ALA A 43 5.75 4.25 0.01
CA ALA A 43 6.96 4.64 -0.72
C ALA A 43 6.97 4.08 -2.15
N LEU A 44 6.50 2.84 -2.35
CA LEU A 44 6.42 2.21 -3.67
C LEU A 44 5.29 2.80 -4.54
N ASP A 45 4.15 3.13 -3.94
CA ASP A 45 3.00 3.77 -4.61
C ASP A 45 3.36 5.20 -5.03
N PHE A 46 4.10 5.93 -4.19
CA PHE A 46 4.66 7.25 -4.56
C PHE A 46 5.58 7.15 -5.78
N ALA A 47 6.38 6.08 -5.88
CA ALA A 47 7.25 5.82 -7.02
C ALA A 47 6.50 5.24 -8.25
N GLY A 48 5.21 4.89 -8.12
CA GLY A 48 4.43 4.28 -9.19
C GLY A 48 4.77 2.82 -9.49
N GLU A 49 5.36 2.11 -8.52
CA GLU A 49 5.88 0.75 -8.70
C GLU A 49 4.88 -0.35 -8.30
N VAL A 50 3.74 0.02 -7.69
CA VAL A 50 2.72 -0.94 -7.24
C VAL A 50 1.64 -1.13 -8.30
N ASP A 51 1.51 -2.36 -8.78
CA ASP A 51 0.41 -2.78 -9.66
C ASP A 51 -0.77 -3.29 -8.83
N TRP A 52 -1.70 -2.39 -8.50
CA TRP A 52 -2.89 -2.66 -7.71
C TRP A 52 -3.89 -3.62 -8.37
N SER A 53 -3.76 -3.89 -9.68
CA SER A 53 -4.62 -4.85 -10.39
C SER A 53 -4.34 -6.31 -10.00
N LEU A 54 -3.18 -6.57 -9.40
CA LEU A 54 -2.75 -7.92 -9.02
C LEU A 54 -3.48 -8.47 -7.79
N SER A 55 -4.09 -7.61 -6.98
CA SER A 55 -4.81 -8.04 -5.77
C SER A 55 -5.82 -7.00 -5.28
N THR A 56 -7.09 -7.24 -5.58
CA THR A 56 -8.21 -6.44 -5.06
C THR A 56 -8.24 -6.38 -3.52
N PRO A 57 -8.08 -7.50 -2.77
CA PRO A 57 -8.09 -7.45 -1.31
C PRO A 57 -6.96 -6.60 -0.73
N ALA A 58 -5.76 -6.64 -1.34
CA ALA A 58 -4.63 -5.80 -0.91
C ALA A 58 -4.92 -4.31 -1.17
N ARG A 59 -5.49 -3.98 -2.34
CA ARG A 59 -5.90 -2.61 -2.68
C ARG A 59 -6.93 -2.07 -1.69
N GLU A 60 -7.97 -2.83 -1.39
CA GLU A 60 -9.02 -2.44 -0.44
C GLU A 60 -8.50 -2.30 1.00
N TRP A 61 -7.60 -3.18 1.43
CA TRP A 61 -6.90 -3.02 2.70
C TRP A 61 -6.04 -1.75 2.71
N TYR A 62 -5.28 -1.49 1.64
CA TYR A 62 -4.42 -0.31 1.57
C TYR A 62 -5.22 1.00 1.50
N ALA A 63 -6.35 1.04 0.78
CA ALA A 63 -7.26 2.18 0.78
C ALA A 63 -7.79 2.49 2.19
N ARG A 64 -8.16 1.47 2.98
CA ARG A 64 -8.55 1.65 4.39
C ARG A 64 -7.41 2.22 5.25
N MET A 65 -6.16 1.85 4.97
CA MET A 65 -4.99 2.43 5.65
C MET A 65 -4.71 3.87 5.22
N LYS A 66 -4.80 4.14 3.92
CA LYS A 66 -4.59 5.44 3.28
C LYS A 66 -5.58 6.51 3.77
N SER A 67 -6.83 6.12 4.02
CA SER A 67 -7.90 7.02 4.49
C SER A 67 -7.79 7.45 5.96
N ARG A 68 -6.81 6.94 6.72
CA ARG A 68 -6.66 7.26 8.15
C ARG A 68 -6.01 8.65 8.33
N PRO A 69 -6.39 9.43 9.36
CA PRO A 69 -5.76 10.73 9.62
C PRO A 69 -4.23 10.68 9.77
N SER A 70 -3.69 9.58 10.30
CA SER A 70 -2.25 9.36 10.45
C SER A 70 -1.51 9.27 9.11
N PHE A 71 -2.20 8.95 8.01
CA PHE A 71 -1.62 8.83 6.67
C PHE A 71 -1.55 10.16 5.92
N ARG A 72 -2.31 11.18 6.35
CA ARG A 72 -2.44 12.46 5.63
C ARG A 72 -1.10 13.14 5.38
N ALA A 73 -0.17 13.06 6.32
CA ALA A 73 1.16 13.63 6.16
C ALA A 73 1.93 12.96 5.01
N LEU A 74 1.88 11.62 4.90
CA LEU A 74 2.54 10.87 3.83
C LEU A 74 1.96 11.20 2.45
N LEU A 75 0.64 11.41 2.34
CA LEU A 75 0.00 11.78 1.07
C LEU A 75 0.35 13.20 0.62
N ALA A 76 0.74 14.06 1.56
CA ALA A 76 1.21 15.41 1.31
C ALA A 76 2.70 15.46 0.97
N ASP A 77 3.45 14.35 1.08
CA ASP A 77 4.87 14.33 0.80
C ASP A 77 5.17 14.80 -0.64
N ARG A 78 6.27 15.54 -0.76
CA ARG A 78 6.80 16.06 -2.01
C ARG A 78 8.30 15.84 -2.02
N ILE A 79 8.79 15.18 -3.06
CA ILE A 79 10.21 14.93 -3.29
C ILE A 79 10.61 15.70 -4.55
N PRO A 80 11.54 16.66 -4.47
CA PRO A 80 12.01 17.40 -5.64
C PRO A 80 12.48 16.46 -6.76
N GLY A 81 11.99 16.69 -7.98
CA GLY A 81 12.34 15.87 -9.15
C GLY A 81 11.56 14.57 -9.29
N VAL A 82 10.62 14.27 -8.38
CA VAL A 82 9.73 13.10 -8.48
C VAL A 82 8.28 13.54 -8.45
N THR A 83 7.54 13.19 -9.50
CA THR A 83 6.09 13.41 -9.57
C THR A 83 5.41 12.08 -9.27
N PRO A 84 4.67 11.95 -8.16
CA PRO A 84 3.94 10.73 -7.87
C PRO A 84 2.79 10.52 -8.88
N PRO A 85 2.32 9.28 -9.06
CA PRO A 85 1.13 9.01 -9.85
C PRO A 85 -0.09 9.81 -9.38
N ALA A 86 -1.01 10.12 -10.29
CA ALA A 86 -2.23 10.88 -9.98
C ALA A 86 -3.07 10.23 -8.86
N HIS A 87 -3.05 8.90 -8.79
CA HIS A 87 -3.79 8.13 -7.80
C HIS A 87 -3.12 8.07 -6.42
N TYR A 88 -1.89 8.58 -6.25
CA TYR A 88 -1.18 8.48 -4.98
C TYR A 88 -1.94 9.16 -3.83
N ALA A 89 -2.49 10.35 -4.06
CA ALA A 89 -3.29 11.06 -3.06
C ALA A 89 -4.80 10.74 -3.14
N ASP A 90 -5.21 9.93 -4.12
CA ASP A 90 -6.59 9.48 -4.27
C ASP A 90 -6.88 8.36 -3.26
N LEU A 91 -8.04 8.45 -2.59
CA LEU A 91 -8.49 7.45 -1.63
C LEU A 91 -9.34 6.35 -2.30
N ASP A 92 -9.83 6.58 -3.52
CA ASP A 92 -10.74 5.69 -4.27
C ASP A 92 -10.04 4.97 -5.46
N PHE A 93 -8.71 4.95 -5.47
CA PHE A 93 -7.84 4.35 -6.50
C PHE A 93 -8.03 2.83 -6.73
#